data_AF-A0A3N5CLR6-F1
#
_entry.id   AF-A0A3N5CLR6-F1
#
_cell.length_a   1.000
_cell.length_b   1.000
_cell.length_c   1.000
_cell.angle_alpha   90.00
_cell.angle_beta   90.00
_cell.angle_gamma   90.00
#
_symmetry.space_group_name_H-M   'P 1'
#
loop_
_entity.id
_entity.type
_entity.pdbx_description
1 polymer ?
#
loop_
_entity_poly.entity_id
_entity_poly.type
_entity_poly.pdbx_seq_one_letter_code
_entity_poly.pdbx_strand_id
1 'polypeptide(L)'
;MSLIKVNDDKKVIEVSIPLTSISGKARVKIRHAFSDYGISTATRKIPFSLKHYVEWQIGYDVPIKDKEKFELTTLKDEKYHFLGANNKVKTLYELSEIIDYAKRLGLISLENLENTLKYLEKQKQFIEDNFMITRERFRSHQFGGMDFCFSILELKTATPLLNRTAALKEHAFLIIHKTNALVFLEMLKIFGLLSQVHHNDVLKILEKILQN
;
A
#
# COMPACT_ATOMS: atom_id res chain seq x y z
N MET A 1 0.37 13.03 -13.42
CA MET A 1 -0.42 11.86 -13.88
C MET A 1 -0.71 11.02 -12.66
N SER A 2 -1.98 10.71 -12.36
CA SER A 2 -2.32 9.87 -11.21
C SER A 2 -1.68 8.49 -11.37
N LEU A 3 -1.15 7.96 -10.26
CA LEU A 3 -0.57 6.62 -10.17
C LEU A 3 -1.65 5.53 -10.29
N ILE A 4 -2.92 5.87 -10.06
CA ILE A 4 -4.03 4.92 -9.96
C ILE A 4 -5.01 5.17 -11.11
N LYS A 5 -5.37 4.10 -11.82
CA LYS A 5 -6.44 4.07 -12.82
C LYS A 5 -7.47 3.02 -12.44
N VAL A 6 -8.75 3.31 -12.63
CA VAL A 6 -9.86 2.42 -12.30
C VAL A 6 -10.53 2.00 -13.60
N ASN A 7 -10.82 0.71 -13.74
CA ASN A 7 -11.56 0.16 -14.86
C ASN A 7 -12.80 -0.56 -14.33
N ASP A 8 -13.96 0.10 -14.43
CA ASP A 8 -15.24 -0.41 -13.93
C ASP A 8 -15.70 -1.66 -14.66
N ASP A 9 -15.55 -1.72 -15.99
CA ASP A 9 -15.98 -2.86 -16.82
C ASP A 9 -15.26 -4.15 -16.42
N LYS A 10 -13.93 -4.07 -16.23
CA LYS A 10 -13.09 -5.20 -15.84
C LYS A 10 -13.07 -5.42 -14.32
N LYS A 11 -13.63 -4.49 -13.54
CA LYS A 11 -13.54 -4.43 -12.08
C LYS A 11 -12.11 -4.59 -11.58
N VAL A 12 -11.21 -3.75 -12.10
CA VAL A 12 -9.80 -3.73 -11.68
C VAL A 12 -9.29 -2.33 -11.40
N ILE A 13 -8.29 -2.24 -10.55
CA ILE A 13 -7.51 -1.02 -10.30
C ILE A 13 -6.10 -1.27 -10.80
N GLU A 14 -5.58 -0.36 -11.63
CA GLU A 14 -4.23 -0.41 -12.17
C GLU A 14 -3.37 0.65 -11.47
N VAL A 15 -2.32 0.20 -10.78
CA VAL A 15 -1.35 1.09 -10.15
C VAL A 15 -0.06 1.10 -10.95
N SER A 16 0.32 2.27 -11.43
CA SER A 16 1.54 2.48 -12.21
C SER A 16 2.78 2.50 -11.32
N ILE A 17 3.72 1.59 -11.59
CA ILE A 17 4.96 1.43 -10.84
C ILE A 17 6.15 1.74 -11.77
N PRO A 18 6.98 2.75 -11.47
CA PRO A 18 8.16 3.05 -12.27
C PRO A 18 9.22 1.97 -12.09
N LEU A 19 9.73 1.42 -13.20
CA LEU A 19 10.76 0.37 -13.17
C LEU A 19 12.19 0.91 -13.18
N THR A 20 12.38 2.16 -13.63
CA THR A 20 13.71 2.77 -13.79
C THR A 20 14.06 3.82 -12.75
N SER A 21 13.12 4.17 -11.86
CA SER A 21 13.36 5.20 -10.86
C SER A 21 14.19 4.63 -9.70
N ILE A 22 15.34 5.25 -9.44
CA ILE A 22 16.21 4.92 -8.30
C ILE A 22 15.92 5.81 -7.07
N SER A 23 15.25 6.95 -7.29
CA SER A 23 14.76 7.86 -6.25
C SER A 23 13.22 7.84 -6.25
N GLY A 24 12.60 8.07 -5.08
CA GLY A 24 11.15 8.03 -4.91
C GLY A 24 10.65 6.91 -4.00
N LYS A 25 9.33 6.75 -3.92
CA LYS A 25 8.65 5.81 -3.01
C LYS A 25 8.68 4.35 -3.49
N ALA A 26 8.55 4.13 -4.79
CA ALA A 26 8.58 2.80 -5.40
C ALA A 26 9.90 2.59 -6.12
N ARG A 27 10.59 1.48 -5.82
CA ARG A 27 11.91 1.14 -6.36
C ARG A 27 11.98 -0.34 -6.64
N VAL A 28 12.70 -0.73 -7.69
CA VAL A 28 13.05 -2.13 -7.92
C VAL A 28 14.29 -2.46 -7.11
N LYS A 29 14.26 -3.58 -6.40
CA LYS A 29 15.38 -4.12 -5.62
C LYS A 29 15.58 -5.60 -5.92
N ILE A 30 16.74 -6.12 -5.53
CA ILE A 30 17.08 -7.54 -5.57
C ILE A 30 17.17 -8.07 -4.15
N ARG A 31 16.63 -9.26 -3.91
CA ARG A 31 16.80 -10.00 -2.66
C ARG A 31 17.30 -11.42 -2.95
N HIS A 32 18.31 -11.87 -2.22
CA HIS A 32 18.89 -13.21 -2.41
C HIS A 32 18.16 -14.29 -1.60
N ALA A 33 17.82 -13.99 -0.35
CA ALA A 33 16.96 -14.83 0.50
C ALA A 33 15.93 -13.99 1.27
N PHE A 34 14.84 -14.62 1.76
CA PHE A 34 13.79 -13.95 2.51
C PHE A 34 14.27 -13.32 3.85
N SER A 35 15.45 -13.67 4.34
CA SER A 35 16.07 -13.03 5.51
C SER A 35 16.85 -11.75 5.17
N ASP A 36 17.18 -11.52 3.91
CA ASP A 36 18.21 -10.54 3.55
C ASP A 36 17.63 -9.14 3.36
N TYR A 37 18.46 -8.11 3.40
CA TYR A 37 18.03 -6.79 2.98
C TYR A 37 17.95 -6.68 1.45
N GLY A 38 17.03 -5.86 0.96
CA GLY A 38 16.94 -5.55 -0.46
C GLY A 38 18.08 -4.66 -0.93
N ILE A 39 18.73 -5.08 -2.02
CA ILE A 39 19.85 -4.36 -2.64
C ILE A 39 19.33 -3.58 -3.86
N SER A 40 19.77 -2.34 -4.01
CA SER A 40 19.46 -1.52 -5.19
C SER A 40 19.94 -2.19 -6.49
N THR A 41 19.17 -2.08 -7.57
CA THR A 41 19.51 -2.66 -8.87
C THR A 41 19.33 -1.65 -10.01
N ALA A 42 20.21 -1.72 -11.00
CA ALA A 42 20.14 -0.91 -12.21
C ALA A 42 19.36 -1.66 -13.29
N THR A 43 18.02 -1.59 -13.24
CA THR A 43 17.10 -2.35 -14.12
C THR A 43 17.28 -2.12 -15.62
N ARG A 44 17.87 -1.00 -16.02
CA ARG A 44 18.23 -0.70 -17.42
C ARG A 44 19.46 -1.45 -17.92
N LYS A 45 20.29 -1.98 -17.02
CA LYS A 45 21.55 -2.67 -17.32
C LYS A 45 21.52 -4.14 -16.93
N ILE A 46 20.80 -4.47 -15.86
CA ILE A 46 20.69 -5.81 -15.31
C ILE A 46 19.34 -6.40 -15.71
N PRO A 47 19.32 -7.58 -16.38
CA PRO A 47 18.06 -8.24 -16.72
C PRO A 47 17.26 -8.64 -15.47
N PHE A 48 15.93 -8.50 -15.52
CA PHE A 48 15.08 -8.94 -14.43
C PHE A 48 15.15 -10.46 -14.26
N SER A 49 15.02 -10.87 -13.00
CA SER A 49 15.04 -12.26 -12.54
C SER A 49 14.02 -12.42 -11.42
N LEU A 50 13.74 -13.66 -10.98
CA LEU A 50 12.85 -13.94 -9.86
C LEU A 50 13.32 -13.34 -8.52
N LYS A 51 14.56 -12.85 -8.45
CA LYS A 51 15.11 -12.16 -7.27
C LYS A 51 14.72 -10.69 -7.22
N HIS A 52 14.18 -10.14 -8.32
CA HIS A 52 13.75 -8.75 -8.38
C HIS A 52 12.35 -8.61 -7.75
N TYR A 53 12.18 -7.56 -6.95
CA TYR A 53 10.89 -7.21 -6.37
C TYR A 53 10.74 -5.69 -6.32
N VAL A 54 9.49 -5.23 -6.15
CA VAL A 54 9.20 -3.81 -5.92
C VAL A 54 9.15 -3.56 -4.42
N GLU A 55 9.99 -2.64 -3.96
CA GLU A 55 9.84 -2.01 -2.66
C GLU A 55 9.05 -0.72 -2.84
N TRP A 56 7.88 -0.64 -2.21
CA TRP A 56 7.03 0.53 -2.24
C TRP A 56 6.80 1.06 -0.82
N GLN A 57 7.36 2.23 -0.53
CA GLN A 57 7.04 3.03 0.66
C GLN A 57 5.67 3.69 0.48
N ILE A 58 4.63 2.87 0.53
CA ILE A 58 3.24 3.28 0.38
C ILE A 58 2.76 4.08 1.61
N GLY A 59 2.02 5.14 1.38
CA GLY A 59 1.27 5.89 2.40
C GLY A 59 -0.23 5.63 2.31
N TYR A 60 -0.99 6.23 3.21
CA TYR A 60 -2.44 6.04 3.29
C TYR A 60 -3.23 7.35 3.38
N ASP A 61 -2.56 8.51 3.48
CA ASP A 61 -3.21 9.81 3.53
C ASP A 61 -2.32 10.94 2.97
N VAL A 62 -2.92 12.11 2.79
CA VAL A 62 -2.20 13.35 2.48
C VAL A 62 -2.91 14.55 3.10
N PRO A 63 -2.18 15.49 3.76
CA PRO A 63 -2.76 16.76 4.19
C PRO A 63 -3.22 17.62 3.00
N ILE A 64 -4.43 18.17 3.06
CA ILE A 64 -4.98 19.00 1.96
C ILE A 64 -4.17 20.29 1.72
N LYS A 65 -3.44 20.75 2.75
CA LYS A 65 -2.56 21.93 2.68
C LYS A 65 -1.25 21.65 1.94
N ASP A 66 -0.85 20.38 1.80
CA ASP A 66 0.30 19.97 0.99
C ASP A 66 -0.13 19.90 -0.47
N LYS A 67 -0.18 21.07 -1.14
CA LYS A 67 -0.74 21.21 -2.50
C LYS A 67 -0.10 20.25 -3.49
N GLU A 68 1.21 20.05 -3.42
CA GLU A 68 1.92 19.17 -4.36
C GLU A 68 1.44 17.72 -4.26
N LYS A 69 1.30 17.20 -3.04
CA LYS A 69 0.81 15.82 -2.85
C LYS A 69 -0.69 15.69 -2.99
N PHE A 70 -1.45 16.72 -2.60
CA PHE A 70 -2.91 16.74 -2.79
C PHE A 70 -3.27 16.69 -4.29
N GLU A 71 -2.44 17.24 -5.16
CA GLU A 71 -2.61 17.10 -6.60
C GLU A 71 -2.41 15.68 -7.14
N LEU A 72 -1.77 14.79 -6.36
CA LEU A 72 -1.51 13.39 -6.76
C LEU A 72 -2.68 12.45 -6.45
N THR A 73 -3.55 12.78 -5.50
CA THR A 73 -4.77 11.99 -5.24
C THR A 73 -5.84 12.28 -6.28
N THR A 74 -6.62 11.26 -6.64
CA THR A 74 -7.83 11.45 -7.45
C THR A 74 -9.06 11.78 -6.59
N LEU A 75 -8.97 11.61 -5.26
CA LEU A 75 -10.06 11.80 -4.29
C LEU A 75 -9.99 13.17 -3.62
N LYS A 76 -10.17 14.22 -4.42
CA LYS A 76 -10.06 15.62 -3.98
C LYS A 76 -11.32 16.18 -3.32
N ASP A 77 -12.46 15.55 -3.56
CA ASP A 77 -13.77 15.99 -3.04
C ASP A 77 -13.77 16.06 -1.50
N GLU A 78 -14.42 17.10 -0.96
CA GLU A 78 -14.53 17.36 0.48
C GLU A 78 -15.16 16.19 1.24
N LYS A 79 -15.99 15.38 0.59
CA LYS A 79 -16.58 14.18 1.21
C LYS A 79 -15.55 13.13 1.63
N TYR A 80 -14.33 13.17 1.10
CA TYR A 80 -13.21 12.30 1.51
C TYR A 80 -12.32 12.93 2.59
N HIS A 81 -12.57 14.18 2.96
CA HIS A 81 -11.73 14.88 3.94
C HIS A 81 -12.05 14.39 5.35
N PHE A 82 -11.01 14.29 6.17
CA PHE A 82 -11.11 13.92 7.58
C PHE A 82 -10.05 14.65 8.41
N LEU A 83 -10.30 14.79 9.72
CA LEU A 83 -9.33 15.34 10.66
C LEU A 83 -8.40 14.22 11.13
N GLY A 84 -7.12 14.29 10.76
CA GLY A 84 -6.10 13.34 11.21
C GLY A 84 -5.68 13.58 12.66
N ALA A 85 -4.99 12.59 13.24
CA ALA A 85 -4.54 12.61 14.64
C ALA A 85 -3.58 13.76 14.98
N ASN A 86 -2.95 14.37 13.96
CA ASN A 86 -2.10 15.53 14.10
C ASN A 86 -2.84 16.87 13.92
N ASN A 87 -4.17 16.88 14.02
CA ASN A 87 -5.05 18.04 13.83
C ASN A 87 -4.97 18.69 12.44
N LYS A 88 -4.45 17.97 11.43
CA LYS A 88 -4.47 18.43 10.04
C LYS A 88 -5.66 17.81 9.33
N VAL A 89 -6.32 18.60 8.48
CA VAL A 89 -7.30 18.06 7.54
C VAL A 89 -6.54 17.33 6.43
N LYS A 90 -6.93 16.09 6.19
CA LYS A 90 -6.32 15.17 5.24
C LYS A 90 -7.38 14.57 4.33
N THR A 91 -6.95 13.96 3.24
CA THR A 91 -7.79 13.15 2.36
C THR A 91 -7.15 11.78 2.10
N LEU A 92 -7.92 10.89 1.47
CA LEU A 92 -7.47 9.55 1.07
C LEU A 92 -6.40 9.63 -0.02
N TYR A 93 -5.38 8.78 0.09
CA TYR A 93 -4.24 8.75 -0.83
C TYR A 93 -3.55 7.38 -0.83
N GLU A 94 -3.07 6.96 -2.00
CA GLU A 94 -2.36 5.69 -2.22
C GLU A 94 -3.14 4.49 -1.67
N LEU A 95 -2.81 3.96 -0.48
CA LEU A 95 -3.44 2.76 0.08
C LEU A 95 -4.93 2.95 0.35
N SER A 96 -5.33 4.05 0.99
CA SER A 96 -6.74 4.26 1.33
C SER A 96 -7.59 4.57 0.11
N GLU A 97 -7.00 5.22 -0.89
CA GLU A 97 -7.62 5.46 -2.20
C GLU A 97 -7.85 4.14 -2.97
N ILE A 98 -6.88 3.21 -2.93
CA ILE A 98 -7.05 1.85 -3.45
C ILE A 98 -8.22 1.14 -2.76
N ILE A 99 -8.31 1.22 -1.43
CA ILE A 99 -9.36 0.54 -0.65
C ILE A 99 -10.74 1.12 -0.97
N ASP A 100 -10.85 2.44 -1.10
CA ASP A 100 -12.09 3.10 -1.47
C ASP A 100 -12.56 2.68 -2.87
N TYR A 101 -11.67 2.69 -3.86
CA TYR A 101 -12.01 2.16 -5.19
C TYR A 101 -12.35 0.67 -5.17
N ALA A 102 -11.64 -0.13 -4.37
CA ALA A 102 -11.91 -1.55 -4.24
C ALA A 102 -13.28 -1.81 -3.59
N LYS A 103 -13.73 -0.95 -2.66
CA LYS A 103 -15.11 -0.95 -2.15
C LYS A 103 -16.10 -0.65 -3.27
N ARG A 104 -15.93 0.47 -4.01
CA ARG A 104 -16.85 0.89 -5.07
C ARG A 104 -17.03 -0.18 -6.16
N LEU A 105 -15.94 -0.88 -6.49
CA LEU A 105 -15.95 -1.98 -7.47
C LEU A 105 -16.48 -3.32 -6.90
N GLY A 106 -16.79 -3.41 -5.61
CA GLY A 106 -17.19 -4.64 -4.94
C GLY A 106 -16.07 -5.68 -4.77
N LEU A 107 -14.81 -5.25 -4.88
CA LEU A 107 -13.65 -6.11 -4.64
C LEU A 107 -13.48 -6.37 -3.14
N ILE A 108 -13.71 -5.36 -2.31
CA ILE A 108 -13.79 -5.44 -0.85
C ILE A 108 -15.24 -5.23 -0.44
N SER A 109 -15.78 -6.10 0.41
CA SER A 109 -17.16 -5.95 0.90
C SER A 109 -17.26 -4.95 2.05
N LEU A 110 -18.45 -4.41 2.28
CA LEU A 110 -18.74 -3.59 3.47
C LEU A 110 -18.44 -4.34 4.77
N GLU A 111 -18.82 -5.61 4.83
CA GLU A 111 -18.54 -6.48 5.97
C GLU A 111 -17.04 -6.60 6.26
N ASN A 112 -16.19 -6.68 5.23
CA ASN A 112 -14.74 -6.70 5.45
C ASN A 112 -14.26 -5.41 6.12
N LEU A 113 -14.72 -4.25 5.66
CA LEU A 113 -14.36 -2.94 6.22
C LEU A 113 -14.86 -2.78 7.67
N GLU A 114 -16.11 -3.16 7.93
CA GLU A 114 -16.71 -3.11 9.27
C GLU A 114 -15.99 -4.04 10.25
N ASN A 115 -15.62 -5.25 9.81
CA ASN A 115 -14.87 -6.19 10.62
C ASN A 115 -13.47 -5.68 10.93
N THR A 116 -12.78 -5.06 9.96
CA THR A 116 -11.49 -4.41 10.19
C THR A 116 -11.62 -3.24 11.18
N LEU A 117 -12.65 -2.40 11.04
CA LEU A 117 -12.90 -1.29 11.96
C LEU A 117 -13.14 -1.80 13.39
N LYS A 118 -14.09 -2.72 13.59
CA LYS A 118 -14.40 -3.34 14.88
C LYS A 118 -13.19 -4.04 15.51
N TYR A 119 -12.34 -4.64 14.68
CA TYR A 119 -11.10 -5.26 15.13
C TYR A 119 -10.13 -4.20 15.69
N LEU A 120 -9.91 -3.11 14.94
CA LEU A 120 -8.99 -2.04 15.34
C LEU A 120 -9.50 -1.31 16.58
N GLU A 121 -10.78 -0.96 16.69
CA GLU A 121 -11.35 -0.28 17.86
C GLU A 121 -11.08 -0.99 19.20
N LYS A 122 -10.85 -2.31 19.18
CA LYS A 122 -10.54 -3.12 20.37
C LYS A 122 -9.06 -3.10 20.75
N GLN A 123 -8.18 -2.63 19.87
CA GLN A 123 -6.72 -2.69 20.07
C GLN A 123 -6.26 -1.54 20.96
N LYS A 124 -5.36 -1.86 21.88
CA LYS A 124 -4.78 -0.89 22.84
C LYS A 124 -3.26 -0.96 22.92
N GLN A 125 -2.65 -1.88 22.17
CA GLN A 125 -1.22 -2.10 22.12
C GLN A 125 -0.77 -1.90 20.69
N PHE A 126 0.37 -1.26 20.52
CA PHE A 126 0.95 -0.98 19.22
C PHE A 126 2.32 -1.63 19.06
N ILE A 127 2.75 -1.73 17.81
CA ILE A 127 4.07 -2.27 17.46
C ILE A 127 5.16 -1.37 18.04
N GLU A 128 4.98 -0.05 18.02
CA GLU A 128 5.95 0.90 18.61
C GLU A 128 6.18 0.69 20.12
N ASP A 129 5.19 0.17 20.85
CA ASP A 129 5.28 -0.06 22.29
C ASP A 129 6.15 -1.27 22.63
N ASN A 130 6.19 -2.27 21.74
CA ASN A 130 6.69 -3.61 22.04
C ASN A 130 7.91 -4.04 21.21
N PHE A 131 8.12 -3.43 20.05
CA PHE A 131 9.17 -3.84 19.12
C PHE A 131 10.28 -2.79 19.04
N MET A 132 11.44 -3.16 19.57
CA MET A 132 12.70 -2.47 19.27
C MET A 132 13.36 -3.12 18.06
N ILE A 133 13.90 -2.32 17.14
CA ILE A 133 14.77 -2.85 16.07
C ILE A 133 16.07 -3.29 16.73
N THR A 134 16.17 -4.57 17.08
CA THR A 134 17.41 -5.19 17.57
C THR A 134 18.10 -5.92 16.42
N ARG A 135 19.43 -6.03 16.46
CA ARG A 135 20.21 -6.81 15.48
C ARG A 135 20.16 -8.33 15.75
N GLU A 136 19.21 -8.81 16.54
CA GLU A 136 19.12 -10.21 16.93
C GLU A 136 18.45 -11.09 15.87
N ARG A 137 18.62 -12.41 16.02
CA ARG A 137 17.97 -13.42 15.17
C ARG A 137 16.45 -13.25 15.20
N PHE A 138 15.80 -13.40 14.05
CA PHE A 138 14.34 -13.40 13.93
C PHE A 138 13.72 -14.38 14.95
N ARG A 139 12.84 -13.88 15.82
CA ARG A 139 12.02 -14.70 16.72
C ARG A 139 10.57 -14.63 16.24
N SER A 140 9.89 -15.77 16.21
CA SER A 140 8.45 -15.78 15.97
C SER A 140 7.74 -15.08 17.11
N HIS A 141 6.92 -14.08 16.80
CA HIS A 141 6.09 -13.37 17.75
C HIS A 141 4.75 -13.04 17.09
N GLN A 142 3.66 -13.50 17.68
CA GLN A 142 2.32 -13.12 17.24
C GLN A 142 1.92 -11.82 17.91
N PHE A 143 1.62 -10.79 17.12
CA PHE A 143 1.11 -9.51 17.60
C PHE A 143 -0.28 -9.26 17.02
N GLY A 144 -1.26 -8.98 17.88
CA GLY A 144 -2.65 -8.77 17.46
C GLY A 144 -3.32 -9.99 16.82
N GLY A 145 -2.78 -11.20 16.99
CA GLY A 145 -3.31 -12.43 16.38
C GLY A 145 -3.11 -12.53 14.86
N MET A 146 -2.12 -11.81 14.30
CA MET A 146 -1.79 -11.89 12.87
C MET A 146 -0.53 -12.71 12.61
N ASP A 147 -0.63 -13.65 11.68
CA ASP A 147 0.52 -14.32 11.06
C ASP A 147 0.94 -13.54 9.80
N PHE A 148 2.24 -13.27 9.66
CA PHE A 148 2.77 -12.56 8.50
C PHE A 148 3.08 -13.55 7.37
N CYS A 149 2.36 -13.44 6.25
CA CYS A 149 2.65 -14.13 5.00
C CYS A 149 2.68 -13.12 3.85
N PHE A 150 3.60 -13.29 2.90
CA PHE A 150 3.71 -12.41 1.73
C PHE A 150 2.97 -13.01 0.53
N SER A 151 2.37 -12.14 -0.28
CA SER A 151 1.79 -12.51 -1.58
C SER A 151 2.70 -12.02 -2.70
N ILE A 152 2.98 -12.88 -3.68
CA ILE A 152 3.63 -12.45 -4.93
C ILE A 152 2.53 -11.79 -5.77
N LEU A 153 2.59 -10.46 -5.87
CA LEU A 153 1.75 -9.71 -6.78
C LEU A 153 2.49 -9.54 -8.10
N GLU A 154 1.91 -10.07 -9.19
CA GLU A 154 2.50 -9.96 -10.52
C GLU A 154 2.29 -8.57 -11.11
N LEU A 155 3.35 -8.03 -11.70
CA LEU A 155 3.30 -6.78 -12.46
C LEU A 155 3.03 -7.06 -13.92
N LYS A 156 2.06 -6.37 -14.51
CA LYS A 156 1.80 -6.41 -15.95
C LYS A 156 2.62 -5.37 -16.70
N THR A 157 3.22 -5.80 -17.80
CA THR A 157 3.99 -4.99 -18.75
C THR A 157 3.63 -5.41 -20.17
N ALA A 158 3.92 -4.55 -21.16
CA ALA A 158 3.67 -4.87 -22.57
C ALA A 158 4.43 -6.13 -23.03
N THR A 159 5.63 -6.35 -22.51
CA THR A 159 6.42 -7.57 -22.69
C THR A 159 6.82 -8.14 -21.33
N PRO A 160 6.86 -9.48 -21.15
CA PRO A 160 7.28 -10.11 -19.90
C PRO A 160 8.61 -9.54 -19.38
N LEU A 161 8.73 -9.33 -18.07
CA LEU A 161 9.92 -8.73 -17.48
C LEU A 161 11.12 -9.68 -17.45
N LEU A 162 10.89 -10.98 -17.24
CA LEU A 162 11.95 -11.96 -17.03
C LEU A 162 12.95 -11.97 -18.18
N ASN A 163 14.24 -11.97 -17.85
CA ASN A 163 15.38 -12.04 -18.77
C ASN A 163 15.54 -10.85 -19.73
N ARG A 164 14.91 -9.70 -19.47
CA ARG A 164 15.19 -8.45 -20.20
C ARG A 164 15.50 -7.29 -19.26
N THR A 165 16.01 -6.20 -19.82
CA THR A 165 16.19 -4.92 -19.11
C THR A 165 14.97 -4.01 -19.27
N ALA A 166 14.86 -3.03 -18.39
CA ALA A 166 13.84 -1.99 -18.48
C ALA A 166 14.17 -0.97 -19.59
N ALA A 167 13.16 -0.53 -20.32
CA ALA A 167 13.23 0.59 -21.26
C ALA A 167 13.29 1.94 -20.51
N LEU A 168 13.64 3.03 -21.22
CA LEU A 168 13.70 4.36 -20.63
C LEU A 168 12.33 4.80 -20.10
N LYS A 169 12.27 5.19 -18.82
CA LYS A 169 11.03 5.59 -18.13
C LYS A 169 9.93 4.53 -18.24
N GLU A 170 10.29 3.25 -18.27
CA GLU A 170 9.30 2.17 -18.33
C GLU A 170 8.51 2.08 -17.02
N HIS A 171 7.20 1.88 -17.15
CA HIS A 171 6.29 1.59 -16.05
C HIS A 171 5.72 0.19 -16.21
N ALA A 172 5.52 -0.48 -15.08
CA ALA A 172 4.69 -1.66 -14.97
C ALA A 172 3.39 -1.34 -14.24
N PHE A 173 2.39 -2.19 -14.37
CA PHE A 173 1.09 -2.02 -13.74
C PHE A 173 0.83 -3.14 -12.74
N LEU A 174 0.67 -2.77 -11.47
CA LEU A 174 0.12 -3.64 -10.45
C LEU A 174 -1.39 -3.67 -10.63
N ILE A 175 -1.95 -4.86 -10.88
CA ILE A 175 -3.38 -5.03 -11.11
C ILE A 175 -4.04 -5.56 -9.84
N ILE A 176 -4.98 -4.79 -9.32
CA ILE A 176 -5.76 -5.13 -8.14
C ILE A 176 -7.13 -5.58 -8.60
N HIS A 177 -7.53 -6.77 -8.18
CA HIS A 177 -8.77 -7.44 -8.55
C HIS A 177 -9.27 -8.27 -7.36
N LYS A 178 -10.38 -8.99 -7.55
CA LYS A 178 -11.13 -9.62 -6.45
C LYS A 178 -10.29 -10.52 -5.54
N THR A 179 -9.31 -11.25 -6.08
CA THR A 179 -8.54 -12.24 -5.32
C THR A 179 -7.38 -11.65 -4.54
N ASN A 180 -6.96 -10.41 -4.83
CA ASN A 180 -5.81 -9.78 -4.16
C ASN A 180 -6.16 -8.46 -3.45
N ALA A 181 -7.34 -7.89 -3.67
CA ALA A 181 -7.76 -6.62 -3.06
C ALA A 181 -7.71 -6.65 -1.53
N LEU A 182 -8.02 -7.79 -0.89
CA LEU A 182 -7.98 -7.93 0.57
C LEU A 182 -6.57 -7.77 1.16
N VAL A 183 -5.51 -8.02 0.39
CA VAL A 183 -4.13 -7.78 0.84
C VAL A 183 -3.92 -6.31 1.23
N PHE A 184 -4.54 -5.39 0.49
CA PHE A 184 -4.44 -3.96 0.78
C PHE A 184 -5.22 -3.57 2.03
N LEU A 185 -6.36 -4.21 2.30
CA LEU A 185 -7.09 -4.00 3.55
C LEU A 185 -6.31 -4.52 4.76
N GLU A 186 -5.69 -5.69 4.67
CA GLU A 186 -4.79 -6.21 5.72
C GLU A 186 -3.56 -5.29 5.91
N MET A 187 -3.04 -4.69 4.83
CA MET A 187 -1.97 -3.69 4.93
C MET A 187 -2.41 -2.44 5.71
N LEU A 188 -3.63 -1.94 5.46
CA LEU A 188 -4.18 -0.81 6.21
C LEU A 188 -4.40 -1.17 7.69
N LYS A 189 -4.84 -2.40 7.96
CA LYS A 189 -4.96 -2.93 9.33
C LYS A 189 -3.60 -2.97 10.04
N ILE A 190 -2.52 -3.36 9.35
CA ILE A 190 -1.15 -3.29 9.90
C ILE A 190 -0.77 -1.84 10.25
N PHE A 191 -1.07 -0.86 9.37
CA PHE A 191 -0.87 0.56 9.70
C PHE A 191 -1.61 0.95 10.99
N GLY A 192 -2.85 0.48 11.16
CA GLY A 192 -3.65 0.72 12.37
C GLY A 192 -3.06 0.12 13.66
N LEU A 193 -2.07 -0.76 13.56
CA LEU A 193 -1.35 -1.34 14.70
C LEU A 193 0.05 -0.75 14.92
N LEU A 194 0.53 0.14 14.05
CA LEU A 194 1.90 0.65 14.14
C LEU A 194 2.11 1.55 15.36
N SER A 195 1.22 2.52 15.55
CA SER A 195 1.28 3.54 16.60
C SER A 195 -0.12 4.07 16.92
N GLN A 196 -0.27 4.74 18.07
CA GLN A 196 -1.54 5.39 18.41
C GLN A 196 -1.95 6.45 17.38
N VAL A 197 -0.99 7.15 16.78
CA VAL A 197 -1.23 8.16 15.73
C VAL A 197 -1.76 7.50 14.46
N HIS A 198 -1.08 6.45 13.97
CA HIS A 198 -1.52 5.70 12.80
C HIS A 198 -2.87 5.04 13.03
N HIS A 199 -3.10 4.51 14.24
CA HIS A 199 -4.36 3.93 14.66
C HIS A 199 -5.54 4.89 14.46
N ASN A 200 -5.43 6.08 15.05
CA ASN A 200 -6.47 7.09 14.98
C ASN A 200 -6.74 7.56 13.54
N ASP A 201 -5.68 7.75 12.74
CA ASP A 201 -5.83 8.07 11.32
C ASP A 201 -6.57 6.96 10.56
N VAL A 202 -6.20 5.69 10.76
CA VAL A 202 -6.81 4.54 10.07
C VAL A 202 -8.27 4.35 10.45
N LEU A 203 -8.65 4.53 11.72
CA LEU A 203 -10.06 4.51 12.13
C LEU A 203 -10.88 5.56 11.38
N LYS A 204 -10.37 6.81 11.31
CA LYS A 204 -11.04 7.90 10.59
C LYS A 204 -11.16 7.62 9.09
N ILE A 205 -10.14 7.01 8.49
CA ILE A 205 -10.17 6.57 7.10
C ILE A 205 -11.24 5.51 6.86
N LEU A 206 -11.31 4.47 7.70
CA LEU A 206 -12.31 3.41 7.58
C LEU A 206 -13.74 3.96 7.75
N GLU A 207 -13.97 4.81 8.75
CA GLU A 207 -15.25 5.52 8.94
C GLU A 207 -15.63 6.32 7.68
N LYS A 208 -14.66 7.05 7.12
CA LYS A 208 -14.86 7.90 5.92
C LYS A 208 -15.17 7.06 4.68
N ILE A 209 -14.48 5.94 4.48
CA ILE A 209 -14.73 5.00 3.38
C ILE A 209 -16.09 4.32 3.56
N LEU A 210 -16.50 3.99 4.79
CA LEU A 210 -17.81 3.38 5.05
C LEU A 210 -18.98 4.35 4.77
N GLN A 211 -18.81 5.64 5.09
CA GLN A 211 -19.81 6.68 4.85
C GLN A 211 -20.09 6.99 3.37
N ASN A 212 -19.07 6.87 2.50
CA ASN A 212 -19.12 7.28 1.09
C ASN A 212 -19.50 6.15 0.14
#